data_AF-A0A0C9ZUP2-F1
#
_entry.id   AF-A0A0C9ZUP2-F1
#
_cell.length_a   1.000
_cell.length_b   1.000
_cell.length_c   1.000
_cell.angle_alpha   90.00
_cell.angle_beta   90.00
_cell.angle_gamma   90.00
#
_symmetry.space_group_name_H-M   'P 1'
#
loop_
_entity.id
_entity.type
_entity.pdbx_description
1 polymer ?
#
loop_
_entity_poly.entity_id
_entity_poly.type
_entity_poly.pdbx_seq_one_letter_code
_entity_poly.pdbx_strand_id
1 'polypeptide(L)'
;MAQQWMSKLGYQWKEEEKGLYIDSHEQEDVVEYRQNVFLPVWQSFECRLRNWKGDDGHLMQEEDSGELLGHCRVVVWFHDESTFYAHDRREVRWIHSTERAVPKPKGEGVSLMVAHFVLADYGWLQSKDGAETARILFKAGKGRYGYFTTNNIIAHANLAMDILEKHFPNDDHILVFDNATTHVKCPDDAPAAHDMTKNPSKTWGAVVTIKDTRGSVMRDTEGKLLKTKVRLADTHLADGSPVFLLSGRPRQSRLV
;
A
#
# COMPACT_ATOMS: atom_id res chain seq x y z
N MET A 1 -3.94 40.98 -17.95
CA MET A 1 -2.98 42.10 -18.05
C MET A 1 -1.61 41.80 -17.42
N ALA A 2 -1.50 41.28 -16.19
CA ALA A 2 -0.19 41.07 -15.54
C ALA A 2 0.75 40.05 -16.25
N GLN A 3 0.22 38.93 -16.75
CA GLN A 3 1.04 37.86 -17.37
C GLN A 3 1.74 38.30 -18.67
N GLN A 4 1.10 39.17 -19.47
CA GLN A 4 1.69 39.72 -20.70
C GLN A 4 2.87 40.65 -20.39
N TRP A 5 2.84 41.36 -19.27
CA TRP A 5 3.96 42.19 -18.81
C TRP A 5 5.12 41.35 -18.28
N MET A 6 4.85 40.26 -17.56
CA MET A 6 5.89 39.34 -17.07
C MET A 6 6.76 38.80 -18.20
N SER A 7 6.14 38.38 -19.31
CA SER A 7 6.88 37.93 -20.50
C SER A 7 7.72 39.05 -21.12
N LYS A 8 7.19 40.28 -21.25
CA LYS A 8 7.94 41.43 -21.76
C LYS A 8 9.10 41.86 -20.86
N LEU A 9 9.01 41.61 -19.55
CA LEU A 9 10.04 41.88 -18.56
C LEU A 9 11.07 40.74 -18.44
N GLY A 10 11.06 39.76 -19.35
CA GLY A 10 12.05 38.68 -19.38
C GLY A 10 11.77 37.54 -18.40
N TYR A 11 10.56 37.47 -17.83
CA TYR A 11 10.14 36.34 -17.01
C TYR A 11 9.46 35.26 -17.86
N GLN A 12 9.80 34.00 -17.56
CA GLN A 12 9.18 32.83 -18.18
C GLN A 12 8.44 32.03 -17.10
N TRP A 13 7.24 31.56 -17.43
CA TRP A 13 6.52 30.61 -16.60
C TRP A 13 7.11 29.23 -16.88
N LYS A 14 7.83 28.68 -15.90
CA LYS A 14 8.50 27.38 -16.04
C LYS A 14 8.19 26.50 -14.84
N GLU A 15 7.99 25.23 -15.14
CA GLU A 15 7.95 24.13 -14.18
C GLU A 15 9.38 23.60 -14.00
N GLU A 16 9.78 23.27 -12.76
CA GLU A 16 11.02 22.53 -12.54
C GLU A 16 10.87 21.13 -13.16
N GLU A 17 11.76 20.75 -14.09
CA GLU A 17 11.73 19.43 -14.73
C GLU A 17 11.95 18.33 -13.67
N LYS A 18 10.85 17.68 -13.27
CA LYS A 18 10.89 16.41 -12.54
C LYS A 18 11.02 15.27 -13.54
N GLY A 19 11.75 14.22 -13.15
CA GLY A 19 11.83 13.00 -13.96
C GLY A 19 10.44 12.42 -14.20
N LEU A 20 10.18 11.95 -15.43
CA LEU A 20 8.95 11.24 -15.74
C LEU A 20 8.89 9.92 -14.97
N TYR A 21 7.77 9.67 -14.31
CA TYR A 21 7.38 8.30 -13.97
C TYR A 21 6.90 7.63 -15.25
N ILE A 22 7.56 6.53 -15.63
CA ILE A 22 7.07 5.67 -16.71
C ILE A 22 5.98 4.81 -16.09
N ASP A 23 4.75 5.00 -16.55
CA ASP A 23 3.63 4.17 -16.16
C ASP A 23 3.83 2.76 -16.73
N SER A 24 4.05 1.79 -15.86
CA SER A 24 4.23 0.38 -16.23
C SER A 24 2.90 -0.34 -16.46
N HIS A 25 1.77 0.38 -16.49
CA HIS A 25 0.46 -0.21 -16.70
C HIS A 25 0.32 -0.96 -18.05
N GLU A 26 1.14 -0.61 -19.04
CA GLU A 26 1.17 -1.26 -20.36
C GLU A 26 2.12 -2.47 -20.44
N GLN A 27 2.81 -2.84 -19.36
CA GLN A 27 3.67 -4.01 -19.35
C GLN A 27 2.85 -5.29 -19.57
N GLU A 28 3.36 -6.22 -20.37
CA GLU A 28 2.61 -7.40 -20.85
C GLU A 28 2.06 -8.27 -19.71
N ASP A 29 2.84 -8.48 -18.65
CA ASP A 29 2.44 -9.21 -17.45
C ASP A 29 1.33 -8.50 -16.66
N VAL A 30 1.39 -7.15 -16.58
CA VAL A 30 0.34 -6.34 -15.95
C VAL A 30 -0.96 -6.42 -16.74
N VAL A 31 -0.88 -6.34 -18.07
CA VAL A 31 -2.04 -6.46 -18.96
C VAL A 31 -2.63 -7.86 -18.89
N GLU A 32 -1.79 -8.90 -18.89
CA GLU A 32 -2.22 -10.29 -18.76
C GLU A 32 -2.98 -10.52 -17.45
N TYR A 33 -2.41 -10.09 -16.32
CA TYR A 33 -3.07 -10.18 -15.01
C TYR A 33 -4.39 -9.40 -14.99
N ARG A 34 -4.40 -8.17 -15.53
CA ARG A 34 -5.60 -7.33 -15.60
C ARG A 34 -6.73 -8.03 -16.37
N GLN A 35 -6.42 -8.57 -17.55
CA GLN A 35 -7.41 -9.16 -18.45
C GLN A 35 -7.87 -10.55 -18.01
N ASN A 36 -6.96 -11.38 -17.50
CA ASN A 36 -7.25 -12.79 -17.24
C ASN A 36 -7.60 -13.08 -15.77
N VAL A 37 -7.27 -12.19 -14.84
CA VAL A 37 -7.51 -12.39 -13.40
C VAL A 37 -8.38 -11.29 -12.82
N PHE A 38 -7.91 -10.03 -12.87
CA PHE A 38 -8.59 -8.93 -12.19
C PHE A 38 -9.99 -8.66 -12.74
N LEU A 39 -10.12 -8.45 -14.05
CA LEU A 39 -11.41 -8.13 -14.67
C LEU A 39 -12.44 -9.26 -14.53
N PRO A 40 -12.11 -10.56 -14.74
CA PRO A 40 -13.04 -11.65 -14.51
C PRO A 40 -13.49 -11.76 -13.04
N VAL A 41 -12.58 -11.58 -12.08
CA VAL A 41 -12.92 -11.55 -10.64
C VAL A 41 -13.84 -10.38 -10.34
N TRP A 42 -13.54 -9.18 -10.86
CA TRP A 42 -14.38 -8.00 -10.68
C TRP A 42 -15.79 -8.20 -11.25
N GLN A 43 -15.88 -8.77 -12.46
CA GLN A 43 -17.15 -9.08 -13.11
C GLN A 43 -17.99 -10.07 -12.30
N SER A 44 -17.36 -11.00 -11.56
CA SER A 44 -18.09 -11.93 -10.68
C SER A 44 -18.84 -11.23 -9.54
N PHE A 45 -18.43 -10.01 -9.17
CA PHE A 45 -19.10 -9.21 -8.15
C PHE A 45 -20.16 -8.25 -8.73
N GLU A 46 -20.15 -7.99 -10.04
CA GLU A 46 -20.96 -6.96 -10.70
C GLU A 46 -22.46 -7.05 -10.39
N CYS A 47 -23.00 -8.27 -10.25
CA CYS A 47 -24.41 -8.49 -9.92
C CYS A 47 -24.78 -8.17 -8.46
N ARG A 48 -23.80 -8.06 -7.56
CA ARG A 48 -23.96 -7.73 -6.14
C ARG A 48 -23.41 -6.34 -5.79
N LEU A 49 -22.66 -5.72 -6.70
CA LEU A 49 -22.24 -4.34 -6.60
C LEU A 49 -23.42 -3.41 -6.86
N ARG A 50 -23.39 -2.21 -6.26
CA ARG A 50 -24.36 -1.19 -6.63
C ARG A 50 -24.01 -0.62 -8.00
N ASN A 51 -24.99 -0.69 -8.89
CA ASN A 51 -24.91 -0.09 -10.21
C ASN A 51 -25.65 1.24 -10.23
N TRP A 52 -25.07 2.23 -10.88
CA TRP A 52 -25.68 3.54 -11.08
C TRP A 52 -26.06 3.66 -12.54
N LYS A 53 -27.36 3.86 -12.84
CA LYS A 53 -27.80 4.21 -14.18
C LYS A 53 -27.89 5.73 -14.29
N GLY A 54 -27.11 6.30 -15.20
CA GLY A 54 -27.23 7.70 -15.57
C GLY A 54 -28.13 7.82 -16.79
N ASP A 55 -29.26 8.51 -16.66
CA ASP A 55 -29.90 9.17 -17.80
C ASP A 55 -29.66 10.68 -17.64
N ASP A 56 -29.15 11.32 -18.68
CA ASP A 56 -29.10 12.77 -18.89
C ASP A 56 -28.71 13.65 -17.69
N GLY A 57 -27.62 13.31 -16.99
CA GLY A 57 -27.03 14.18 -15.96
C GLY A 57 -27.75 14.14 -14.60
N HIS A 58 -28.68 13.22 -14.41
CA HIS A 58 -29.21 12.86 -13.09
C HIS A 58 -28.78 11.44 -12.76
N LEU A 59 -27.99 11.29 -11.69
CA LEU A 59 -27.67 9.98 -11.12
C LEU A 59 -28.98 9.41 -10.56
N MET A 60 -29.63 8.55 -11.33
CA MET A 60 -30.76 7.77 -10.82
C MET A 60 -30.17 6.54 -10.14
N GLN A 61 -30.45 6.41 -8.85
CA GLN A 61 -30.17 5.19 -8.11
C GLN A 61 -31.03 4.09 -8.73
N GLU A 62 -30.43 3.01 -9.25
CA GLU A 62 -31.24 1.80 -9.43
C GLU A 62 -31.70 1.37 -8.05
N GLU A 63 -33.01 1.18 -7.91
CA GLU A 63 -33.61 0.49 -6.77
C GLU A 63 -32.81 -0.80 -6.55
N ASP A 64 -32.51 -1.09 -5.27
CA ASP A 64 -31.93 -2.37 -4.84
C ASP A 64 -32.49 -3.46 -5.74
N SER A 65 -31.65 -4.08 -6.57
CA SER A 65 -32.01 -5.29 -7.28
C SER A 65 -32.40 -6.27 -6.18
N GLY A 66 -33.71 -6.35 -5.95
CA GLY A 66 -34.28 -6.77 -4.68
C GLY A 66 -33.63 -8.06 -4.22
N GLU A 67 -33.27 -8.10 -2.93
CA GLU A 67 -32.87 -9.29 -2.18
C GLU A 67 -32.61 -10.49 -3.11
N LEU A 68 -31.43 -10.55 -3.72
CA LEU A 68 -30.97 -11.78 -4.36
C LEU A 68 -31.00 -12.83 -3.25
N LEU A 69 -32.09 -13.58 -3.17
CA LEU A 69 -32.49 -14.45 -2.06
C LEU A 69 -31.26 -15.18 -1.48
N GLY A 70 -30.73 -14.65 -0.37
CA GLY A 70 -29.62 -15.24 0.38
C GLY A 70 -28.21 -14.65 0.19
N HIS A 71 -28.00 -13.59 -0.59
CA HIS A 71 -26.67 -12.98 -0.76
C HIS A 71 -26.62 -11.52 -0.26
N CYS A 72 -25.65 -11.21 0.60
CA CYS A 72 -25.35 -9.85 1.02
C CYS A 72 -24.82 -9.00 -0.16
N ARG A 73 -25.13 -7.70 -0.11
CA ARG A 73 -24.64 -6.71 -1.06
C ARG A 73 -23.12 -6.59 -0.94
N VAL A 74 -22.41 -6.50 -2.07
CA VAL A 74 -20.95 -6.30 -2.07
C VAL A 74 -20.63 -4.81 -2.05
N VAL A 75 -19.75 -4.43 -1.13
CA VAL A 75 -19.30 -3.06 -0.89
C VAL A 75 -17.78 -3.02 -0.99
N VAL A 76 -17.27 -2.25 -1.95
CA VAL A 76 -15.84 -2.18 -2.25
C VAL A 76 -15.23 -0.91 -1.66
N TRP A 77 -14.19 -1.08 -0.85
CA TRP A 77 -13.47 0.01 -0.22
C TRP A 77 -12.09 0.16 -0.87
N PHE A 78 -11.83 1.31 -1.46
CA PHE A 78 -10.53 1.63 -2.06
C PHE A 78 -9.63 2.27 -1.02
N HIS A 79 -8.44 1.70 -0.84
CA HIS A 79 -7.40 2.20 0.04
C HIS A 79 -6.30 2.90 -0.75
N ASP A 80 -5.77 3.98 -0.19
CA ASP A 80 -4.56 4.64 -0.69
C ASP A 80 -3.83 5.37 0.45
N GLU A 81 -2.53 5.64 0.25
CA GLU A 81 -1.72 6.48 1.14
C GLU A 81 -1.15 7.70 0.42
N SER A 82 -1.52 8.88 0.93
CA SER A 82 -0.99 10.15 0.45
C SER A 82 -0.05 10.77 1.48
N THR A 83 1.12 11.23 1.03
CA THR A 83 2.06 11.97 1.89
C THR A 83 2.04 13.45 1.56
N PHE A 84 1.77 14.27 2.56
CA PHE A 84 1.78 15.73 2.48
C PHE A 84 3.01 16.29 3.17
N TYR A 85 3.59 17.32 2.59
CA TYR A 85 4.78 17.97 3.13
C TYR A 85 4.48 19.39 3.59
N ALA A 86 5.09 19.80 4.71
CA ALA A 86 4.96 21.16 5.24
C ALA A 86 5.48 22.24 4.27
N HIS A 87 6.29 21.84 3.29
CA HIS A 87 6.75 22.70 2.22
C HIS A 87 6.29 22.20 0.84
N ASP A 88 5.10 21.60 0.74
CA ASP A 88 4.42 21.46 -0.55
C ASP A 88 4.28 22.86 -1.18
N ARG A 89 5.15 23.13 -2.16
CA ARG A 89 5.31 24.44 -2.77
C ARG A 89 4.72 24.40 -4.17
N ARG A 90 4.28 25.56 -4.66
CA ARG A 90 4.09 25.73 -6.10
C ARG A 90 5.45 25.68 -6.78
N GLU A 91 5.68 24.60 -7.51
CA GLU A 91 6.90 24.37 -8.29
C GLU A 91 6.91 25.16 -9.60
N VAL A 92 5.76 25.73 -9.95
CA VAL A 92 5.61 26.61 -11.09
C VAL A 92 5.63 28.07 -10.61
N ARG A 93 6.63 28.82 -11.08
CA ARG A 93 6.79 30.24 -10.78
C ARG A 93 7.31 31.00 -11.99
N TRP A 94 7.15 32.32 -11.96
CA TRP A 94 7.80 33.21 -12.93
C TRP A 94 9.28 33.29 -12.59
N ILE A 95 10.14 32.84 -13.50
CA ILE A 95 11.60 32.86 -13.37
C ILE A 95 12.15 33.87 -14.36
N HIS A 96 12.98 34.81 -13.88
CA HIS A 96 13.64 35.77 -14.79
C HIS A 96 14.74 35.06 -15.60
N SER A 97 14.96 35.49 -16.84
CA SER A 97 15.95 34.89 -17.75
C SER A 97 17.38 34.85 -17.20
N THR A 98 17.71 35.74 -16.26
CA THR A 98 19.03 35.83 -15.62
C THR A 98 19.09 35.21 -14.21
N GLU A 99 17.97 34.72 -13.68
CA GLU A 99 17.91 34.14 -12.34
C GLU A 99 18.61 32.77 -12.35
N ARG A 100 19.63 32.61 -11.50
CA ARG A 100 20.34 31.35 -11.33
C ARG A 100 19.62 30.49 -10.29
N ALA A 101 19.63 29.17 -10.49
CA ALA A 101 19.06 28.23 -9.54
C ALA A 101 19.73 28.41 -8.17
N VAL A 102 18.96 28.83 -7.18
CA VAL A 102 19.44 28.97 -5.79
C VAL A 102 19.45 27.57 -5.17
N PRO A 103 20.59 27.11 -4.60
CA PRO A 103 20.65 25.85 -3.88
C PRO A 103 19.61 25.83 -2.76
N LYS A 104 18.72 24.84 -2.77
CA LYS A 104 17.68 24.68 -1.76
C LYS A 104 18.18 23.78 -0.62
N PRO A 105 17.75 24.01 0.63
CA PRO A 105 17.94 23.03 1.69
C PRO A 105 17.39 21.67 1.25
N LYS A 106 18.10 20.60 1.58
CA LYS A 106 17.70 19.25 1.19
C LYS A 106 16.40 18.83 1.89
N GLY A 107 15.34 18.63 1.13
CA GLY A 107 14.07 18.02 1.57
C GLY A 107 12.87 18.96 1.59
N GLU A 108 11.67 18.38 1.51
CA GLU A 108 10.37 19.08 1.47
C GLU A 108 9.82 19.41 2.88
N GLY A 109 10.67 19.30 3.90
CA GLY A 109 10.32 19.57 5.29
C GLY A 109 9.60 18.41 5.97
N VAL A 110 8.75 18.76 6.92
CA VAL A 110 7.99 17.82 7.77
C VAL A 110 6.91 17.13 6.95
N SER A 111 6.91 15.79 6.91
CA SER A 111 5.86 15.02 6.25
C SER A 111 4.77 14.53 7.21
N LEU A 112 3.56 14.40 6.67
CA LEU A 112 2.41 13.74 7.26
C LEU A 112 1.80 12.81 6.20
N MET A 113 1.87 11.52 6.44
CA MET A 113 1.18 10.52 5.63
C MET A 113 -0.24 10.31 6.16
N VAL A 114 -1.19 10.25 5.24
CA VAL A 114 -2.60 9.95 5.51
C VAL A 114 -2.95 8.68 4.75
N ALA A 115 -3.45 7.68 5.46
CA ALA A 115 -3.97 6.45 4.85
C ALA A 115 -5.45 6.29 5.21
N HIS A 116 -6.30 5.96 4.24
CA HIS A 116 -7.73 5.79 4.46
C HIS A 116 -8.38 4.90 3.39
N PHE A 117 -9.54 4.35 3.73
CA PHE A 117 -10.48 3.69 2.83
C PHE A 117 -11.63 4.61 2.41
N VAL A 118 -12.02 4.59 1.14
CA VAL A 118 -13.14 5.37 0.59
C VAL A 118 -14.00 4.53 -0.36
N LEU A 119 -15.30 4.84 -0.39
CA LEU A 119 -16.25 4.33 -1.35
C LEU A 119 -17.25 5.43 -1.74
N ALA A 120 -17.71 5.44 -2.98
CA ALA A 120 -18.64 6.44 -3.50
C ALA A 120 -19.95 6.55 -2.69
N ASP A 121 -20.49 5.42 -2.21
CA ASP A 121 -21.76 5.37 -1.48
C ASP A 121 -21.67 5.92 -0.05
N TYR A 122 -20.62 5.52 0.67
CA TYR A 122 -20.50 5.76 2.11
C TYR A 122 -19.47 6.86 2.43
N GLY A 123 -18.73 7.33 1.42
CA GLY A 123 -17.60 8.22 1.59
C GLY A 123 -16.44 7.53 2.29
N TRP A 124 -15.88 8.19 3.30
CA TRP A 124 -14.77 7.67 4.09
C TRP A 124 -15.24 6.56 5.04
N LEU A 125 -14.44 5.50 5.20
CA LEU A 125 -14.74 4.43 6.16
C LEU A 125 -14.72 4.92 7.61
N GLN A 126 -15.91 5.13 8.16
CA GLN A 126 -16.13 5.57 9.52
C GLN A 126 -17.49 5.10 10.03
N SER A 127 -17.70 5.12 11.34
CA SER A 127 -19.00 4.88 11.96
C SER A 127 -20.02 5.93 11.53
N LYS A 128 -21.31 5.60 11.64
CA LYS A 128 -22.41 6.50 11.24
C LYS A 128 -22.42 7.84 12.00
N ASP A 129 -21.90 7.84 13.22
CA ASP A 129 -21.74 9.03 14.07
C ASP A 129 -20.38 9.72 13.89
N GLY A 130 -19.46 9.15 13.10
CA GLY A 130 -18.11 9.65 12.86
C GLY A 130 -17.15 9.51 14.05
N ALA A 131 -17.54 8.82 15.12
CA ALA A 131 -16.71 8.62 16.30
C ALA A 131 -15.53 7.65 16.06
N GLU A 132 -15.74 6.63 15.23
CA GLU A 132 -14.73 5.64 14.84
C GLU A 132 -14.38 5.85 13.38
N THR A 133 -13.09 5.97 13.06
CA THR A 133 -12.61 6.19 11.70
C THR A 133 -11.44 5.28 11.41
N ALA A 134 -11.39 4.74 10.20
CA ALA A 134 -10.22 4.01 9.72
C ALA A 134 -9.05 4.94 9.37
N ARG A 135 -9.17 6.27 9.48
CA ARG A 135 -8.10 7.20 9.08
C ARG A 135 -6.84 7.04 9.93
N ILE A 136 -5.70 6.85 9.28
CA ILE A 136 -4.39 6.89 9.91
C ILE A 136 -3.68 8.19 9.56
N LEU A 137 -3.17 8.88 10.60
CA LEU A 137 -2.28 10.04 10.47
C LEU A 137 -0.89 9.65 10.95
N PHE A 138 0.05 9.47 10.02
CA PHE A 138 1.38 8.98 10.29
C PHE A 138 2.44 10.06 10.06
N LYS A 139 3.10 10.51 11.14
CA LYS A 139 4.22 11.46 11.05
C LYS A 139 5.51 10.72 10.70
N ALA A 140 5.78 10.60 9.40
CA ALA A 140 6.98 9.95 8.91
C ALA A 140 8.26 10.77 9.19
N GLY A 141 9.39 10.05 9.27
CA GLY A 141 10.73 10.65 9.31
C GLY A 141 11.60 10.22 10.50
N LYS A 142 12.91 10.47 10.36
CA LYS A 142 13.93 10.21 11.39
C LYS A 142 13.66 11.10 12.62
N GLY A 143 13.59 10.49 13.81
CA GLY A 143 13.23 11.19 15.06
C GLY A 143 11.71 11.34 15.29
N ARG A 144 10.89 10.61 14.53
CA ARG A 144 9.42 10.55 14.66
C ARG A 144 8.95 9.09 14.71
N TYR A 145 7.85 8.75 14.05
CA TYR A 145 7.33 7.38 13.99
C TYR A 145 8.06 6.48 12.98
N GLY A 146 9.11 7.00 12.32
CA GLY A 146 9.91 6.22 11.37
C GLY A 146 9.25 6.10 10.00
N TYR A 147 9.18 4.88 9.48
CA TYR A 147 8.60 4.56 8.17
C TYR A 147 7.26 3.85 8.34
N PHE A 148 6.36 4.04 7.38
CA PHE A 148 5.16 3.22 7.29
C PHE A 148 5.57 1.82 6.81
N THR A 149 5.05 0.77 7.42
CA THR A 149 5.56 -0.61 7.25
C THR A 149 4.39 -1.55 7.01
N THR A 150 4.66 -2.76 6.50
CA THR A 150 3.65 -3.82 6.36
C THR A 150 2.89 -4.08 7.67
N ASN A 151 3.54 -3.99 8.84
CA ASN A 151 2.83 -4.14 10.11
C ASN A 151 1.78 -3.04 10.34
N ASN A 152 2.07 -1.82 9.89
CA ASN A 152 1.10 -0.72 9.95
C ASN A 152 -0.06 -0.95 8.97
N ILE A 153 0.20 -1.52 7.78
CA ILE A 153 -0.84 -1.93 6.82
C ILE A 153 -1.75 -2.99 7.42
N ILE A 154 -1.18 -4.04 8.01
CA ILE A 154 -1.94 -5.12 8.66
C ILE A 154 -2.80 -4.55 9.80
N ALA A 155 -2.22 -3.70 10.65
CA ALA A 155 -2.96 -3.06 11.73
C ALA A 155 -4.09 -2.16 11.20
N HIS A 156 -3.85 -1.45 10.09
CA HIS A 156 -4.85 -0.60 9.44
C HIS A 156 -5.99 -1.41 8.81
N ALA A 157 -5.67 -2.53 8.16
CA ALA A 157 -6.66 -3.47 7.63
C ALA A 157 -7.50 -4.08 8.76
N ASN A 158 -6.89 -4.48 9.88
CA ASN A 158 -7.62 -4.99 11.05
C ASN A 158 -8.57 -3.94 11.62
N LEU A 159 -8.12 -2.68 11.79
CA LEU A 159 -8.98 -1.59 12.23
C LEU A 159 -10.16 -1.37 11.27
N ALA A 160 -9.93 -1.47 9.96
CA ALA A 160 -11.00 -1.36 8.98
C ALA A 160 -12.01 -2.51 9.12
N MET A 161 -11.53 -3.75 9.27
CA MET A 161 -12.39 -4.92 9.50
C MET A 161 -13.22 -4.78 10.78
N ASP A 162 -12.62 -4.33 11.88
CA ASP A 162 -13.33 -4.11 13.16
C ASP A 162 -14.48 -3.08 13.00
N ILE A 163 -14.26 -2.00 12.24
CA ILE A 163 -15.28 -0.98 11.95
C ILE A 163 -16.39 -1.58 11.06
N LEU A 164 -16.02 -2.36 10.06
CA LEU A 164 -16.96 -2.96 9.11
C LEU A 164 -17.87 -3.99 9.79
N GLU A 165 -17.30 -4.91 10.57
CA GLU A 165 -18.07 -5.90 11.34
C GLU A 165 -19.04 -5.24 12.33
N LYS A 166 -18.64 -4.12 12.93
CA LYS A 166 -19.46 -3.42 13.92
C LYS A 166 -20.57 -2.57 13.31
N HIS A 167 -20.28 -1.81 12.25
CA HIS A 167 -21.19 -0.77 11.74
C HIS A 167 -21.90 -1.15 10.44
N PHE A 168 -21.39 -2.13 9.70
CA PHE A 168 -21.90 -2.55 8.40
C PHE A 168 -22.05 -4.08 8.26
N PRO A 169 -22.58 -4.81 9.27
CA PRO A 169 -22.55 -6.29 9.30
C PRO A 169 -23.39 -6.99 8.22
N ASN A 170 -24.25 -6.26 7.50
CA ASN A 170 -25.18 -6.83 6.51
C ASN A 170 -24.62 -6.79 5.08
N ASP A 171 -23.44 -6.19 4.89
CA ASP A 171 -22.77 -6.06 3.59
C ASP A 171 -21.56 -7.01 3.55
N ASP A 172 -21.29 -7.59 2.38
CA ASP A 172 -20.02 -8.25 2.10
C ASP A 172 -18.99 -7.20 1.69
N HIS A 173 -17.82 -7.21 2.31
CA HIS A 173 -16.82 -6.17 2.09
C HIS A 173 -15.60 -6.66 1.31
N ILE A 174 -15.19 -5.86 0.32
CA ILE A 174 -13.93 -6.05 -0.41
C ILE A 174 -13.04 -4.85 -0.11
N LEU A 175 -11.83 -5.10 0.38
CA LEU A 175 -10.80 -4.08 0.54
C LEU A 175 -9.83 -4.16 -0.65
N VAL A 176 -9.68 -3.05 -1.38
CA VAL A 176 -8.80 -2.93 -2.54
C VAL A 176 -7.59 -2.10 -2.16
N PHE A 177 -6.41 -2.66 -2.36
CA PHE A 177 -5.11 -2.02 -2.17
C PHE A 177 -4.40 -1.92 -3.52
N ASP A 178 -3.43 -1.01 -3.62
CA ASP A 178 -2.49 -1.02 -4.73
C ASP A 178 -1.44 -2.15 -4.56
N ASN A 179 -0.56 -2.27 -5.55
CA ASN A 179 0.51 -3.27 -5.54
C ASN A 179 1.83 -2.72 -4.96
N ALA A 180 1.79 -1.66 -4.13
CA ALA A 180 3.02 -1.17 -3.54
C ALA A 180 3.71 -2.27 -2.72
N THR A 181 5.05 -2.28 -2.76
CA THR A 181 5.87 -3.36 -2.16
C THR A 181 5.58 -3.62 -0.68
N THR A 182 5.04 -2.64 0.04
CA THR A 182 4.60 -2.78 1.43
C THR A 182 3.37 -3.65 1.61
N HIS A 183 2.46 -3.70 0.63
CA HIS A 183 1.25 -4.55 0.64
C HIS A 183 1.55 -5.98 0.21
N VAL A 184 2.55 -6.20 -0.66
CA VAL A 184 2.90 -7.51 -1.22
C VAL A 184 4.01 -8.22 -0.44
N LYS A 185 4.36 -7.71 0.75
CA LYS A 185 5.47 -8.26 1.53
C LYS A 185 5.10 -9.63 2.12
N CYS A 186 5.88 -10.65 1.76
CA CYS A 186 5.79 -11.96 2.42
C CYS A 186 6.16 -11.89 3.92
N PRO A 187 5.68 -12.85 4.73
CA PRO A 187 6.11 -13.02 6.12
C PRO A 187 7.64 -13.04 6.27
N ASP A 188 8.13 -12.56 7.42
CA ASP A 188 9.57 -12.45 7.69
C ASP A 188 10.30 -13.82 7.74
N ASP A 189 9.56 -14.91 7.91
CA ASP A 189 10.02 -16.30 7.91
C ASP A 189 9.72 -17.04 6.60
N ALA A 190 9.14 -16.37 5.60
CA ALA A 190 8.87 -16.97 4.30
C ALA A 190 10.17 -17.15 3.49
N PRO A 191 10.31 -18.27 2.75
CA PRO A 191 11.46 -18.46 1.88
C PRO A 191 11.42 -17.50 0.69
N ALA A 192 12.44 -16.66 0.58
CA ALA A 192 12.63 -15.80 -0.58
C ALA A 192 13.49 -16.50 -1.62
N ALA A 193 12.92 -16.79 -2.81
CA ALA A 193 13.60 -17.55 -3.86
C ALA A 193 14.95 -16.93 -4.29
N HIS A 194 15.04 -15.60 -4.30
CA HIS A 194 16.28 -14.88 -4.63
C HIS A 194 17.39 -15.07 -3.60
N ASP A 195 17.03 -15.32 -2.34
CA ASP A 195 17.97 -15.56 -1.25
C ASP A 195 18.34 -17.04 -1.11
N MET A 196 17.65 -17.95 -1.81
CA MET A 196 17.90 -19.38 -1.70
C MET A 196 19.25 -19.78 -2.29
N THR A 197 20.00 -20.59 -1.55
CA THR A 197 21.26 -21.17 -2.02
C THR A 197 21.00 -22.36 -2.94
N LYS A 198 21.72 -22.46 -4.07
CA LYS A 198 21.63 -23.61 -5.00
C LYS A 198 21.95 -24.95 -4.33
N ASN A 199 22.80 -24.95 -3.31
CA ASN A 199 23.22 -26.14 -2.56
C ASN A 199 22.95 -25.98 -1.06
N PRO A 200 22.81 -27.08 -0.30
CA PRO A 200 22.63 -27.02 1.15
C PRO A 200 23.77 -26.23 1.82
N SER A 201 23.40 -25.18 2.56
CA SER A 201 24.36 -24.34 3.28
C SER A 201 24.03 -24.31 4.77
N LYS A 202 25.04 -24.54 5.61
CA LYS A 202 24.91 -24.45 7.08
C LYS A 202 24.71 -23.02 7.59
N THR A 203 25.06 -22.03 6.76
CA THR A 203 25.00 -20.60 7.12
C THR A 203 23.74 -19.92 6.61
N TRP A 204 22.96 -20.58 5.76
CA TRP A 204 21.75 -20.05 5.15
C TRP A 204 20.55 -20.07 6.10
N GLY A 205 19.66 -19.09 5.96
CA GLY A 205 18.44 -18.90 6.76
C GLY A 205 17.92 -17.48 6.66
N ALA A 206 16.65 -17.27 6.99
CA ALA A 206 16.05 -15.94 7.01
C ALA A 206 16.68 -15.08 8.12
N VAL A 207 17.08 -13.87 7.77
CA VAL A 207 17.69 -12.92 8.69
C VAL A 207 16.76 -11.73 8.84
N VAL A 208 16.19 -11.58 10.03
CA VAL A 208 15.24 -10.51 10.34
C VAL A 208 15.90 -9.43 11.17
N THR A 209 15.43 -8.21 11.02
CA THR A 209 15.90 -7.09 11.84
C THR A 209 15.20 -7.14 13.19
N ILE A 210 15.97 -7.07 14.28
CA ILE A 210 15.44 -7.09 15.64
C ILE A 210 14.67 -5.79 15.88
N LYS A 211 13.45 -5.93 16.39
CA LYS A 211 12.60 -4.81 16.83
C LYS A 211 12.49 -4.84 18.35
N ASP A 212 12.39 -3.67 18.97
CA ASP A 212 12.13 -3.54 20.41
C ASP A 212 10.67 -3.87 20.75
N THR A 213 10.32 -3.81 22.04
CA THR A 213 8.94 -4.05 22.53
C THR A 213 7.91 -3.06 21.99
N ARG A 214 8.34 -1.97 21.35
CA ARG A 214 7.49 -0.95 20.73
C ARG A 214 7.48 -1.08 19.19
N GLY A 215 8.07 -2.13 18.63
CA GLY A 215 8.15 -2.38 17.20
C GLY A 215 9.20 -1.53 16.46
N SER A 216 10.00 -0.75 17.17
CA SER A 216 11.05 0.08 16.59
C SER A 216 12.31 -0.73 16.33
N VAL A 217 12.91 -0.51 15.16
CA VAL A 217 14.10 -1.25 14.72
C VAL A 217 15.30 -0.93 15.62
N MET A 218 15.90 -1.98 16.20
CA MET A 218 17.08 -1.86 17.07
C MET A 218 18.37 -1.70 16.27
N ARG A 219 19.27 -0.86 16.78
CA ARG A 219 20.58 -0.58 16.21
C ARG A 219 21.67 -0.82 17.25
N ASP A 220 22.84 -1.24 16.80
CA ASP A 220 24.03 -1.32 17.66
C ASP A 220 24.63 0.07 17.93
N THR A 221 25.69 0.11 18.73
CA THR A 221 26.41 1.33 19.10
C THR A 221 27.04 2.06 17.91
N GLU A 222 27.18 1.39 16.76
CA GLU A 222 27.71 1.95 15.51
C GLU A 222 26.58 2.39 14.55
N GLY A 223 25.31 2.22 14.95
CA GLY A 223 24.13 2.60 14.17
C GLY A 223 23.68 1.57 13.13
N LYS A 224 24.31 0.39 13.08
CA LYS A 224 23.95 -0.70 12.19
C LYS A 224 22.77 -1.49 12.76
N LEU A 225 21.93 -1.99 11.86
CA LEU A 225 20.72 -2.73 12.23
C LEU A 225 21.10 -4.05 12.93
N LEU A 226 20.54 -4.27 14.13
CA LEU A 226 20.65 -5.56 14.80
C LEU A 226 19.80 -6.57 14.04
N LYS A 227 20.40 -7.73 13.74
CA LYS A 227 19.76 -8.78 12.95
C LYS A 227 19.86 -10.11 13.69
N THR A 228 18.82 -10.93 13.59
CA THR A 228 18.80 -12.30 14.11
C THR A 228 18.37 -13.27 13.02
N LYS A 229 18.78 -14.53 13.16
CA LYS A 229 18.32 -15.61 12.28
C LYS A 229 17.00 -16.17 12.81
N VAL A 230 16.02 -16.31 11.94
CA VAL A 230 14.76 -16.99 12.22
C VAL A 230 14.69 -18.30 11.44
N ARG A 231 13.96 -19.25 12.00
CA ARG A 231 13.63 -20.50 11.31
C ARG A 231 12.65 -20.16 10.19
N LEU A 232 12.92 -20.67 8.99
CA LEU A 232 12.01 -20.55 7.85
C LEU A 232 10.74 -21.37 8.10
N ALA A 233 9.61 -20.83 7.70
CA ALA A 233 8.34 -21.54 7.73
C ALA A 233 8.37 -22.73 6.75
N ASP A 234 7.71 -23.83 7.13
CA ASP A 234 7.44 -24.92 6.20
C ASP A 234 6.48 -24.41 5.12
N THR A 235 6.72 -24.76 3.86
CA THR A 235 5.93 -24.26 2.72
C THR A 235 5.38 -25.42 1.88
N HIS A 236 4.59 -25.13 0.84
CA HIS A 236 4.07 -26.13 -0.09
C HIS A 236 4.48 -25.78 -1.53
N LEU A 237 4.74 -26.80 -2.35
CA LEU A 237 4.89 -26.64 -3.79
C LEU A 237 3.53 -26.36 -4.44
N ALA A 238 3.54 -25.93 -5.71
CA ALA A 238 2.33 -25.66 -6.48
C ALA A 238 1.39 -26.89 -6.61
N ASP A 239 1.93 -28.10 -6.45
CA ASP A 239 1.17 -29.36 -6.43
C ASP A 239 0.63 -29.74 -5.03
N GLY A 240 0.85 -28.89 -4.02
CA GLY A 240 0.43 -29.12 -2.65
C GLY A 240 1.39 -29.96 -1.81
N SER A 241 2.54 -30.38 -2.34
CA SER A 241 3.53 -31.16 -1.58
C SER A 241 4.25 -30.31 -0.54
N PRO A 242 4.38 -30.77 0.73
CA PRO A 242 5.05 -29.99 1.76
C PRO A 242 6.58 -29.95 1.57
N VAL A 243 7.16 -28.77 1.74
CA VAL A 243 8.60 -28.49 1.74
C VAL A 243 9.00 -28.07 3.14
N PHE A 244 9.71 -28.97 3.81
CA PHE A 244 10.26 -28.72 5.14
C PHE A 244 11.64 -28.08 5.03
N LEU A 245 11.74 -26.78 5.34
CA LEU A 245 13.00 -26.03 5.31
C LEU A 245 13.72 -26.20 6.66
N LEU A 246 14.39 -27.34 6.82
CA LEU A 246 15.08 -27.71 8.05
C LEU A 246 16.32 -26.85 8.32
N SER A 247 16.26 -25.99 9.34
CA SER A 247 17.45 -25.62 10.10
C SER A 247 17.75 -26.72 11.12
N GLY A 248 18.55 -27.71 10.72
CA GLY A 248 19.18 -28.69 11.62
C GLY A 248 18.25 -29.73 12.27
N ARG A 249 18.13 -30.91 11.65
CA ARG A 249 17.86 -32.14 12.41
C ARG A 249 19.20 -32.79 12.80
N PRO A 250 19.39 -33.26 14.04
CA PRO A 250 20.42 -34.25 14.30
C PRO A 250 20.07 -35.49 13.50
N ARG A 251 21.08 -36.14 12.92
CA ARG A 251 20.95 -37.44 12.25
C ARG A 251 20.17 -38.38 13.19
N GLN A 252 18.93 -38.72 12.84
CA GLN A 252 18.34 -39.94 13.36
C GLN A 252 19.04 -41.08 12.62
N SER A 253 19.94 -41.72 13.35
CA SER A 253 20.50 -43.02 13.03
C SER A 253 19.39 -43.99 12.69
N ARG A 254 19.53 -44.59 11.51
CA ARG A 254 18.92 -45.85 11.10
C ARG A 254 18.92 -46.83 12.28
N LEU A 255 17.76 -47.37 12.64
CA LEU A 255 17.64 -48.61 13.38
C LEU A 255 16.40 -49.36 12.87
N VAL A 256 16.73 -50.45 12.17
CA VAL A 256 15.92 -51.59 11.66
C VAL A 256 14.82 -51.25 10.65
#